data_AF-A0A427XUJ7-F1
#
_entry.id   AF-A0A427XUJ7-F1
#
_cell.length_a   1.000
_cell.length_b   1.000
_cell.length_c   1.000
_cell.angle_alpha   90.00
_cell.angle_beta   90.00
_cell.angle_gamma   90.00
#
_symmetry.space_group_name_H-M   'P 1'
#
loop_
_entity.id
_entity.type
_entity.pdbx_description
1 polymer ?
#
loop_
_entity_poly.entity_id
_entity_poly.type
_entity_poly.pdbx_seq_one_letter_code
_entity_poly.pdbx_strand_id
1 'polypeptide(L)'
;MSSSPRKPVAASRRRSSSVTSALRQVPLNEHKQDKMTGEVQPLFGPPRPRTADDLPARYNTLGFWEDIRTGRWMLVPLSSFILMVIPVILYWNQFMLIDLGMMGPFTTNPFTPFIFPSHKLPNGKYAIGLGDFAFIAYHIIFWSFVRQFMTIHVLRPIAKALGIRGGKIMRFTEQGYALFYFGMTSIAGIYVMRDLPTWWYKTENFWIGYPHEEMTLGLKLYYLLQAAYWCQQTIILALKIEKPRKDFTELVLHHIVTLWLVGWSYFLSLTYIGVAIFLTMDISDVFLALAKCVNYVSEPASNPFFAVFVGVWSYFRHYLNLWILYSVYTEFDLIPNVYDSFEPWAGRWMVWWMKWQIFVPIFLLQLINLFWYFLIWRILFRIVFLKVTKDERSDDEDEDDVDEDAPKQVGQADKAQ
;
A
#
# COMPACT_ATOMS: atom_id res chain seq x y z
N MET A 1 -48.29 96.09 45.71
CA MET A 1 -48.73 94.70 45.99
C MET A 1 -47.49 93.82 45.93
N SER A 2 -46.79 93.61 47.06
CA SER A 2 -46.85 92.44 47.98
C SER A 2 -46.35 91.15 47.31
N SER A 3 -45.43 90.32 47.79
CA SER A 3 -44.64 90.19 49.05
C SER A 3 -43.65 89.01 48.84
N SER A 4 -42.47 89.05 49.47
CA SER A 4 -41.51 87.92 49.62
C SER A 4 -41.98 86.98 50.79
N PRO A 5 -41.34 85.85 51.27
CA PRO A 5 -39.92 85.43 51.14
C PRO A 5 -39.50 83.92 51.37
N ARG A 6 -38.16 83.69 51.41
CA ARG A 6 -37.32 82.72 52.23
C ARG A 6 -36.86 81.34 51.68
N LYS A 7 -35.54 81.07 51.85
CA LYS A 7 -34.77 79.80 51.78
C LYS A 7 -34.58 79.19 53.20
N PRO A 8 -34.24 77.88 53.37
CA PRO A 8 -32.84 77.46 53.75
C PRO A 8 -32.42 76.06 53.21
N VAL A 9 -31.17 75.78 52.79
CA VAL A 9 -29.95 75.21 53.46
C VAL A 9 -29.99 73.75 53.98
N ALA A 10 -29.20 72.88 53.32
CA ALA A 10 -28.33 71.73 53.71
C ALA A 10 -28.77 70.61 54.69
N ALA A 11 -28.42 69.35 54.34
CA ALA A 11 -27.64 68.42 55.19
C ALA A 11 -27.23 67.13 54.44
N SER A 12 -26.01 66.65 54.67
CA SER A 12 -25.43 65.46 54.05
C SER A 12 -25.50 64.21 54.93
N ARG A 13 -25.60 63.05 54.26
CA ARG A 13 -25.00 61.73 54.56
C ARG A 13 -25.35 60.99 55.87
N ARG A 14 -25.85 59.77 55.71
CA ARG A 14 -25.42 58.60 56.49
C ARG A 14 -25.38 57.34 55.62
N ARG A 15 -24.24 56.64 55.64
CA ARG A 15 -23.99 55.31 55.05
C ARG A 15 -24.25 54.24 56.10
N SER A 16 -24.92 53.17 55.72
CA SER A 16 -24.88 51.81 56.29
C SER A 16 -25.37 50.83 55.21
N SER A 17 -25.10 49.53 55.20
CA SER A 17 -23.90 48.72 55.42
C SER A 17 -24.22 47.33 54.81
N SER A 18 -23.50 46.98 53.74
CA SER A 18 -23.18 45.67 53.09
C SER A 18 -23.83 44.30 53.42
N VAL A 19 -24.83 44.12 54.28
CA VAL A 19 -25.29 42.76 54.68
C VAL A 19 -26.77 42.47 54.40
N THR A 20 -27.59 43.48 54.05
CA THR A 20 -29.05 43.32 53.94
C THR A 20 -29.57 43.10 52.50
N SER A 21 -28.74 43.19 51.46
CA SER A 21 -29.21 43.19 50.06
C SER A 21 -29.07 41.86 49.30
N ALA A 22 -28.39 40.84 49.82
CA ALA A 22 -28.17 39.58 49.07
C ALA A 22 -29.02 38.39 49.55
N LEU A 23 -29.53 38.40 50.79
CA LEU A 23 -30.37 37.32 51.36
C LEU A 23 -31.83 37.29 50.83
N ARG A 24 -32.16 38.09 49.80
CA ARG A 24 -33.52 38.18 49.23
C ARG A 24 -33.64 37.74 47.76
N GLN A 25 -32.62 37.14 47.17
CA GLN A 25 -32.64 36.72 45.76
C GLN A 25 -32.61 35.20 45.56
N VAL A 26 -33.23 34.43 46.47
CA VAL A 26 -33.47 32.99 46.25
C VAL A 26 -34.98 32.74 46.12
N PRO A 27 -35.51 32.55 44.89
CA PRO A 27 -36.81 31.93 44.70
C PRO A 27 -36.66 30.40 44.66
N LEU A 28 -37.43 29.75 45.53
CA LEU A 28 -37.73 28.32 45.54
C LEU A 28 -38.61 27.96 44.32
N ASN A 29 -38.33 26.82 43.70
CA ASN A 29 -39.09 26.26 42.58
C ASN A 29 -40.47 25.73 43.05
N GLU A 30 -41.57 26.15 42.40
CA GLU A 30 -42.79 25.35 42.30
C GLU A 30 -43.46 25.46 40.90
N HIS A 31 -43.56 24.30 40.26
CA HIS A 31 -44.48 23.82 39.23
C HIS A 31 -45.06 24.75 38.13
N LYS A 32 -44.54 24.53 36.92
CA LYS A 32 -45.36 24.30 35.71
C LYS A 32 -44.83 23.09 34.94
N GLN A 33 -45.57 21.99 34.93
CA GLN A 33 -45.40 20.89 33.99
C GLN A 33 -45.91 21.35 32.62
N ASP A 34 -45.10 21.25 31.55
CA ASP A 34 -45.41 20.34 30.44
C ASP A 34 -44.29 20.21 29.40
N LYS A 35 -44.22 19.00 28.81
CA LYS A 35 -43.42 18.53 27.65
C LYS A 35 -41.90 18.32 27.83
N MET A 36 -41.57 17.13 28.32
CA MET A 36 -40.35 16.39 28.01
C MET A 36 -40.33 16.02 26.51
N THR A 37 -39.47 16.66 25.72
CA THR A 37 -38.83 16.11 24.50
C THR A 37 -37.66 17.04 24.15
N GLY A 38 -36.60 16.99 24.95
CA GLY A 38 -35.33 17.62 24.60
C GLY A 38 -34.45 16.59 23.92
N GLU A 39 -34.36 16.66 22.59
CA GLU A 39 -33.28 16.00 21.84
C GLU A 39 -31.93 16.41 22.44
N VAL A 40 -31.11 15.42 22.79
CA VAL A 40 -29.71 15.63 23.16
C VAL A 40 -28.99 16.05 21.87
N GLN A 41 -28.79 17.36 21.69
CA GLN A 41 -27.87 17.85 20.67
C GLN A 41 -26.44 17.41 21.04
N PRO A 42 -25.71 16.72 20.15
CA PRO A 42 -24.31 16.41 20.42
C PRO A 42 -23.52 17.73 20.46
N LEU A 43 -22.72 17.90 21.52
CA LEU A 43 -21.77 19.00 21.66
C LEU A 43 -20.76 18.94 20.50
N PHE A 44 -21.01 19.66 19.42
CA PHE A 44 -19.98 20.03 18.45
C PHE A 44 -19.11 21.12 19.08
N GLY A 45 -18.19 20.70 19.95
CA GLY A 45 -17.04 21.53 20.30
C GLY A 45 -16.18 21.78 19.06
N PRO A 46 -15.36 22.86 19.04
CA PRO A 46 -14.39 23.06 17.97
C PRO A 46 -13.49 21.82 17.84
N PRO A 47 -13.15 21.40 16.60
CA PRO A 47 -12.35 20.21 16.39
C PRO A 47 -11.04 20.31 17.18
N ARG A 48 -10.68 19.21 17.87
CA ARG A 48 -9.43 19.12 18.62
C ARG A 48 -8.25 19.52 17.72
N PRO A 49 -7.30 20.34 18.20
CA PRO A 49 -6.11 20.69 17.43
C PRO A 49 -5.37 19.41 17.03
N ARG A 50 -5.00 19.32 15.75
CA ARG A 50 -4.26 18.16 15.22
C ARG A 50 -2.94 18.00 15.96
N THR A 51 -2.64 16.78 16.36
CA THR A 51 -1.33 16.40 16.88
C THR A 51 -0.43 15.96 15.73
N ALA A 52 0.90 16.09 15.87
CA ALA A 52 1.87 15.61 14.88
C ALA A 52 1.75 14.11 14.57
N ASP A 53 1.12 13.34 15.48
CA ASP A 53 0.90 11.90 15.32
C ASP A 53 -0.46 11.56 14.68
N ASP A 54 -1.28 12.55 14.31
CA ASP A 54 -2.60 12.32 13.69
C ASP A 54 -2.48 11.78 12.26
N LEU A 55 -3.52 11.08 11.80
CA LEU A 55 -3.55 10.59 10.42
C LEU A 55 -3.66 11.79 9.45
N PRO A 56 -2.87 11.80 8.36
CA PRO A 56 -3.00 12.84 7.33
C PRO A 56 -4.43 12.90 6.77
N ALA A 57 -4.88 14.11 6.41
CA ALA A 57 -6.26 14.38 5.99
C ALA A 57 -6.74 13.50 4.81
N ARG A 58 -5.81 13.09 3.94
CA ARG A 58 -6.05 12.25 2.77
C ARG A 58 -6.60 10.85 3.09
N TYR A 59 -6.37 10.35 4.32
CA TYR A 59 -6.88 9.06 4.78
C TYR A 59 -8.31 9.13 5.33
N ASN A 60 -8.86 10.33 5.53
CA ASN A 60 -10.24 10.52 5.94
C ASN A 60 -11.18 10.39 4.73
N THR A 61 -12.36 9.83 4.92
CA THR A 61 -13.39 9.72 3.87
C THR A 61 -14.05 11.07 3.61
N LEU A 62 -14.37 11.36 2.34
CA LEU A 62 -15.29 12.45 1.96
C LEU A 62 -16.72 11.94 1.68
N GLY A 63 -16.98 10.67 1.97
CA GLY A 63 -18.16 9.94 1.51
C GLY A 63 -17.82 9.02 0.34
N PHE A 64 -18.49 7.87 0.30
CA PHE A 64 -18.14 6.77 -0.61
C PHE A 64 -18.09 7.17 -2.09
N TRP A 65 -19.10 7.89 -2.57
CA TRP A 65 -19.16 8.30 -3.98
C TRP A 65 -18.08 9.31 -4.36
N GLU A 66 -17.77 10.24 -3.45
CA GLU A 66 -16.72 11.22 -3.69
C GLU A 66 -15.34 10.55 -3.65
N ASP A 67 -15.15 9.59 -2.74
CA ASP A 67 -13.92 8.79 -2.67
C ASP A 67 -13.68 7.98 -3.95
N ILE A 68 -14.74 7.47 -4.59
CA ILE A 68 -14.65 6.82 -5.90
C ILE A 68 -14.25 7.82 -6.97
N ARG A 69 -14.98 8.94 -7.09
CA ARG A 69 -14.77 9.95 -8.13
C ARG A 69 -13.36 10.55 -8.10
N THR A 70 -12.84 10.75 -6.89
CA THR A 70 -11.53 11.37 -6.66
C THR A 70 -10.38 10.37 -6.58
N GLY A 71 -10.65 9.05 -6.66
CA GLY A 71 -9.63 8.00 -6.52
C GLY A 71 -9.16 7.79 -5.07
N ARG A 72 -9.70 8.51 -4.08
CA ARG A 72 -9.37 8.35 -2.66
C ARG A 72 -9.74 7.00 -2.10
N TRP A 73 -10.59 6.23 -2.78
CA TRP A 73 -10.91 4.87 -2.39
C TRP A 73 -9.65 4.02 -2.17
N MET A 74 -8.56 4.25 -2.92
CA MET A 74 -7.26 3.56 -2.74
C MET A 74 -6.52 3.92 -1.45
N LEU A 75 -6.88 5.04 -0.81
CA LEU A 75 -6.32 5.54 0.44
C LEU A 75 -7.24 5.33 1.65
N VAL A 76 -8.55 5.27 1.42
CA VAL A 76 -9.56 5.15 2.47
C VAL A 76 -9.96 3.67 2.62
N PRO A 77 -9.67 3.01 3.77
CA PRO A 77 -9.95 1.57 3.95
C PRO A 77 -11.41 1.20 3.75
N LEU A 78 -12.35 2.01 4.26
CA LEU A 78 -13.79 1.73 4.17
C LEU A 78 -14.26 1.73 2.71
N SER A 79 -13.83 2.70 1.92
CA SER A 79 -14.23 2.83 0.52
C SER A 79 -13.65 1.69 -0.33
N SER A 80 -12.37 1.32 -0.13
CA SER A 80 -11.78 0.12 -0.73
C SER A 80 -12.52 -1.17 -0.30
N PHE A 81 -12.88 -1.29 0.98
CA PHE A 81 -13.59 -2.47 1.51
C PHE A 81 -14.95 -2.65 0.85
N ILE A 82 -15.74 -1.57 0.74
CA ILE A 82 -17.06 -1.61 0.08
C ILE A 82 -16.89 -2.06 -1.37
N LEU A 83 -15.93 -1.50 -2.12
CA LEU A 83 -15.65 -1.91 -3.50
C LEU A 83 -15.25 -3.39 -3.62
N MET A 84 -14.42 -3.88 -2.69
CA MET A 84 -13.97 -5.27 -2.66
C MET A 84 -15.11 -6.26 -2.38
N VAL A 85 -16.10 -5.88 -1.58
CA VAL A 85 -17.21 -6.77 -1.20
C VAL A 85 -18.31 -6.84 -2.26
N ILE A 86 -18.46 -5.81 -3.11
CA ILE A 86 -19.52 -5.75 -4.14
C ILE A 86 -19.56 -7.00 -5.04
N PRO A 87 -18.47 -7.42 -5.71
CA PRO A 87 -18.51 -8.62 -6.57
C PRO A 87 -18.85 -9.91 -5.82
N VAL A 88 -18.45 -10.01 -4.54
CA VAL A 88 -18.75 -11.16 -3.68
C VAL A 88 -20.24 -11.22 -3.34
N ILE A 89 -20.84 -10.08 -2.97
CA ILE A 89 -22.28 -9.99 -2.73
C ILE A 89 -23.06 -10.30 -4.01
N LEU A 90 -22.65 -9.74 -5.15
CA LEU A 90 -23.33 -9.97 -6.42
C LEU A 90 -23.23 -11.44 -6.88
N TYR A 91 -22.08 -12.08 -6.63
CA TYR A 91 -21.90 -13.51 -6.85
C TYR A 91 -22.91 -14.34 -6.03
N TRP A 92 -23.00 -14.08 -4.73
CA TRP A 92 -23.92 -14.80 -3.84
C TRP A 92 -25.39 -14.49 -4.12
N ASN A 93 -25.72 -13.24 -4.46
CA ASN A 93 -27.08 -12.84 -4.83
C ASN A 93 -27.56 -13.64 -6.04
N GLN A 94 -26.74 -13.81 -7.07
CA GLN A 94 -27.14 -14.62 -8.22
C GLN A 94 -27.35 -16.09 -7.85
N PHE A 95 -26.51 -16.65 -6.98
CA PHE A 95 -26.69 -18.01 -6.48
C PHE A 95 -28.05 -18.17 -5.77
N MET A 96 -28.42 -17.20 -4.94
CA MET A 96 -29.73 -17.15 -4.28
C MET A 96 -30.89 -17.00 -5.27
N LEU A 97 -30.74 -16.20 -6.33
CA LEU A 97 -31.76 -16.05 -7.37
C LEU A 97 -32.00 -17.36 -8.15
N ILE A 98 -30.95 -18.16 -8.37
CA ILE A 98 -31.06 -19.50 -8.96
C ILE A 98 -31.81 -20.45 -8.02
N ASP A 99 -31.43 -20.47 -6.73
CA ASP A 99 -32.06 -21.33 -5.72
C ASP A 99 -33.55 -21.01 -5.51
N LEU A 100 -33.91 -19.73 -5.57
CA LEU A 100 -35.30 -19.26 -5.51
C LEU A 100 -36.09 -19.49 -6.81
N GLY A 101 -35.49 -20.09 -7.84
CA GLY A 101 -36.13 -20.37 -9.13
C GLY A 101 -36.42 -19.14 -9.99
N MET A 102 -35.85 -17.97 -9.66
CA MET A 102 -35.99 -16.74 -10.44
C MET A 102 -35.04 -16.69 -11.65
N MET A 103 -34.01 -17.54 -11.68
CA MET A 103 -33.09 -17.73 -12.80
C MET A 103 -32.95 -19.21 -13.15
N GLY A 104 -32.58 -19.49 -14.41
CA GLY A 104 -32.36 -20.86 -14.85
C GLY A 104 -31.17 -21.52 -14.15
N PRO A 105 -31.20 -22.85 -13.90
CA PRO A 105 -30.16 -23.57 -13.14
C PRO A 105 -28.79 -23.61 -13.84
N PHE A 106 -28.75 -23.36 -15.15
CA PHE A 106 -27.53 -23.34 -15.96
C PHE A 106 -27.03 -21.91 -16.26
N THR A 107 -27.56 -20.90 -15.57
CA THR A 107 -27.15 -19.51 -15.77
C THR A 107 -25.73 -19.30 -15.25
N THR A 108 -24.80 -18.96 -16.14
CA THR A 108 -23.40 -18.66 -15.76
C THR A 108 -23.32 -17.41 -14.90
N ASN A 109 -22.50 -17.46 -13.85
CA ASN A 109 -22.32 -16.31 -12.96
C ASN A 109 -21.21 -15.38 -13.47
N PRO A 110 -21.51 -14.13 -13.87
CA PRO A 110 -20.54 -13.22 -14.47
C PRO A 110 -19.54 -12.67 -13.44
N PHE A 111 -19.79 -12.86 -12.14
CA PHE A 111 -18.87 -12.46 -11.07
C PHE A 111 -17.85 -13.55 -10.72
N THR A 112 -18.02 -14.78 -11.23
CA THR A 112 -17.08 -15.89 -11.02
C THR A 112 -15.62 -15.52 -11.38
N PRO A 113 -15.33 -14.88 -12.53
CA PRO A 113 -13.96 -14.56 -12.93
C PRO A 113 -13.26 -13.54 -12.02
N PHE A 114 -14.00 -12.77 -11.22
CA PHE A 114 -13.41 -11.82 -10.26
C PHE A 114 -12.89 -12.57 -9.02
N ILE A 115 -13.60 -13.62 -8.59
CA ILE A 115 -13.35 -14.32 -7.31
C ILE A 115 -12.45 -15.54 -7.50
N PHE A 116 -12.61 -16.26 -8.62
CA PHE A 116 -11.91 -17.52 -8.86
C PHE A 116 -11.04 -17.46 -10.13
N PRO A 117 -9.85 -18.11 -10.13
CA PRO A 117 -9.03 -18.22 -11.33
C PRO A 117 -9.80 -18.87 -12.48
N SER A 118 -9.67 -18.31 -13.68
CA SER A 118 -10.44 -18.76 -14.85
C SER A 118 -9.80 -19.99 -15.52
N HIS A 119 -10.47 -20.58 -16.52
CA HIS A 119 -9.93 -21.63 -17.39
C HIS A 119 -9.36 -22.86 -16.65
N LYS A 120 -10.21 -23.52 -15.86
CA LYS A 120 -9.91 -24.83 -15.26
C LYS A 120 -10.00 -25.94 -16.31
N LEU A 121 -8.96 -26.75 -16.43
CA LEU A 121 -8.85 -27.87 -17.35
C LEU A 121 -9.52 -29.14 -16.78
N PRO A 122 -9.88 -30.13 -17.61
CA PRO A 122 -10.49 -31.39 -17.16
C PRO A 122 -9.63 -32.19 -16.17
N ASN A 123 -8.30 -32.05 -16.25
CA ASN A 123 -7.35 -32.69 -15.32
C ASN A 123 -7.23 -31.97 -13.96
N GLY A 124 -8.02 -30.93 -13.72
CA GLY A 124 -8.04 -30.16 -12.47
C GLY A 124 -6.98 -29.06 -12.37
N LYS A 125 -6.07 -28.95 -13.35
CA LYS A 125 -5.12 -27.84 -13.48
C LYS A 125 -5.77 -26.63 -14.16
N TYR A 126 -5.00 -25.57 -14.34
CA TYR A 126 -5.46 -24.32 -14.92
C TYR A 126 -4.57 -23.88 -16.06
N ALA A 127 -5.16 -23.32 -17.11
CA ALA A 127 -4.44 -22.65 -18.19
C ALA A 127 -4.68 -21.13 -18.13
N ILE A 128 -4.03 -20.38 -19.00
CA ILE A 128 -4.25 -18.93 -19.16
C ILE A 128 -5.68 -18.70 -19.67
N GLY A 129 -6.42 -17.77 -19.08
CA GLY A 129 -7.78 -17.44 -19.50
C GLY A 129 -8.07 -15.94 -19.48
N LEU A 130 -8.97 -15.48 -20.36
CA LEU A 130 -9.35 -14.06 -20.43
C LEU A 130 -9.99 -13.56 -19.13
N GLY A 131 -10.63 -14.45 -18.36
CA GLY A 131 -11.17 -14.13 -17.04
C GLY A 131 -10.10 -13.74 -16.02
N ASP A 132 -8.84 -14.05 -16.27
CA ASP A 132 -7.74 -13.69 -15.38
C ASP A 132 -7.51 -12.16 -15.33
N PHE A 133 -7.89 -11.41 -16.37
CA PHE A 133 -7.90 -9.95 -16.32
C PHE A 133 -8.93 -9.41 -15.33
N ALA A 134 -10.12 -10.01 -15.26
CA ALA A 134 -11.13 -9.65 -14.27
C ALA A 134 -10.68 -10.00 -12.85
N PHE A 135 -10.01 -11.15 -12.70
CA PHE A 135 -9.38 -11.56 -11.45
C PHE A 135 -8.33 -10.54 -11.01
N ILE A 136 -7.41 -10.14 -11.89
CA ILE A 136 -6.38 -9.14 -11.58
C ILE A 136 -7.02 -7.79 -11.22
N ALA A 137 -8.00 -7.31 -12.00
CA ALA A 137 -8.68 -6.04 -11.73
C ALA A 137 -9.38 -6.03 -10.36
N TYR A 138 -10.04 -7.12 -10.00
CA TYR A 138 -10.61 -7.31 -8.66
C TYR A 138 -9.53 -7.26 -7.57
N HIS A 139 -8.43 -7.98 -7.78
CA HIS A 139 -7.39 -8.09 -6.77
C HIS A 139 -6.55 -6.82 -6.61
N ILE A 140 -6.55 -5.88 -7.57
CA ILE A 140 -6.03 -4.51 -7.37
C ILE A 140 -6.82 -3.78 -6.27
N ILE A 141 -8.15 -3.94 -6.26
CA ILE A 141 -9.02 -3.36 -5.22
C ILE A 141 -8.77 -4.06 -3.88
N PHE A 142 -8.68 -5.39 -3.88
CA PHE A 142 -8.33 -6.18 -2.71
C PHE A 142 -6.99 -5.71 -2.09
N TRP A 143 -5.93 -5.59 -2.88
CA TRP A 143 -4.62 -5.15 -2.38
C TRP A 143 -4.64 -3.71 -1.88
N SER A 144 -5.43 -2.83 -2.51
CA SER A 144 -5.65 -1.47 -2.02
C SER A 144 -6.32 -1.48 -0.63
N PHE A 145 -7.35 -2.30 -0.43
CA PHE A 145 -7.96 -2.49 0.90
C PHE A 145 -6.93 -3.02 1.90
N VAL A 146 -6.25 -4.13 1.60
CA VAL A 146 -5.29 -4.77 2.50
C VAL A 146 -4.18 -3.79 2.88
N ARG A 147 -3.63 -3.04 1.92
CA ARG A 147 -2.61 -2.02 2.16
C ARG A 147 -3.08 -0.99 3.18
N GLN A 148 -4.26 -0.40 2.98
CA GLN A 148 -4.76 0.65 3.87
C GLN A 148 -5.17 0.10 5.23
N PHE A 149 -5.77 -1.09 5.27
CA PHE A 149 -6.10 -1.77 6.51
C PHE A 149 -4.84 -2.04 7.34
N MET A 150 -3.81 -2.64 6.73
CA MET A 150 -2.53 -2.92 7.40
C MET A 150 -1.85 -1.62 7.86
N THR A 151 -1.80 -0.60 7.01
CA THR A 151 -1.16 0.68 7.33
C THR A 151 -1.81 1.36 8.53
N ILE A 152 -3.15 1.51 8.51
CA ILE A 152 -3.88 2.35 9.46
C ILE A 152 -4.24 1.59 10.74
N HIS A 153 -4.70 0.34 10.61
CA HIS A 153 -5.31 -0.41 11.71
C HIS A 153 -4.36 -1.41 12.38
N VAL A 154 -3.26 -1.79 11.72
CA VAL A 154 -2.31 -2.78 12.27
C VAL A 154 -0.96 -2.13 12.57
N LEU A 155 -0.29 -1.61 11.55
CA LEU A 155 1.10 -1.16 11.63
C LEU A 155 1.25 0.18 12.35
N ARG A 156 0.32 1.13 12.16
CA ARG A 156 0.38 2.42 12.86
C ARG A 156 0.22 2.28 14.39
N PRO A 157 -0.73 1.49 14.93
CA PRO A 157 -0.76 1.19 16.36
C PRO A 157 0.53 0.54 16.86
N ILE A 158 1.11 -0.40 16.09
CA ILE A 158 2.40 -1.04 16.43
C ILE A 158 3.52 0.01 16.48
N ALA A 159 3.60 0.92 15.48
CA ALA A 159 4.60 1.98 15.46
C ALA A 159 4.53 2.86 16.71
N LYS A 160 3.32 3.25 17.12
CA LYS A 160 3.09 4.03 18.34
C LYS A 160 3.45 3.25 19.60
N ALA A 161 3.13 1.95 19.65
CA ALA A 161 3.49 1.07 20.77
C ALA A 161 5.02 0.87 20.88
N LEU A 162 5.73 0.90 19.76
CA LEU A 162 7.20 0.87 19.70
C LEU A 162 7.86 2.23 20.00
N GLY A 163 7.07 3.26 20.29
CA GLY A 163 7.57 4.59 20.65
C GLY A 163 7.97 5.50 19.48
N ILE A 164 7.64 5.12 18.24
CA ILE A 164 7.89 5.94 17.04
C ILE A 164 6.93 7.14 17.06
N ARG A 165 7.42 8.34 16.72
CA ARG A 165 6.66 9.61 16.75
C ARG A 165 6.82 10.39 15.45
N GLY A 166 5.87 11.27 15.15
CA GLY A 166 5.91 12.18 14.00
C GLY A 166 5.88 11.47 12.64
N GLY A 167 6.50 12.08 11.62
CA GLY A 167 6.52 11.60 10.23
C GLY A 167 7.07 10.18 10.05
N LYS A 168 8.01 9.77 10.93
CA LYS A 168 8.57 8.41 10.98
C LYS A 168 7.53 7.30 11.11
N ILE A 169 6.36 7.60 11.72
CA ILE A 169 5.26 6.63 11.82
C ILE A 169 4.83 6.17 10.43
N MET A 170 4.61 7.09 9.50
CA MET A 170 4.14 6.72 8.15
C MET A 170 5.22 5.95 7.39
N ARG A 171 6.48 6.36 7.51
CA ARG A 171 7.61 5.65 6.90
C ARG A 171 7.77 4.22 7.43
N PHE A 172 7.61 4.03 8.74
CA PHE A 172 7.57 2.71 9.35
C PHE A 172 6.41 1.87 8.80
N THR A 173 5.21 2.45 8.66
CA THR A 173 4.05 1.71 8.11
C THR A 173 4.23 1.31 6.65
N GLU A 174 4.87 2.14 5.82
CA GLU A 174 5.20 1.81 4.43
C GLU A 174 6.15 0.60 4.36
N GLN A 175 7.24 0.64 5.13
CA GLN A 175 8.19 -0.48 5.18
C GLN A 175 7.59 -1.72 5.86
N GLY A 176 6.74 -1.53 6.88
CA GLY A 176 6.03 -2.61 7.55
C GLY A 176 5.04 -3.32 6.63
N TYR A 177 4.37 -2.58 5.74
CA TYR A 177 3.51 -3.17 4.72
C TYR A 177 4.32 -3.96 3.69
N ALA A 178 5.47 -3.43 3.25
CA ALA A 178 6.40 -4.15 2.38
C ALA A 178 6.88 -5.45 3.04
N LEU A 179 7.26 -5.42 4.33
CA LEU A 179 7.65 -6.60 5.09
C LEU A 179 6.52 -7.64 5.16
N PHE A 180 5.29 -7.20 5.43
CA PHE A 180 4.12 -8.08 5.45
C PHE A 180 3.88 -8.74 4.08
N TYR A 181 3.85 -7.93 3.01
CA TYR A 181 3.57 -8.42 1.67
C TYR A 181 4.66 -9.37 1.17
N PHE A 182 5.91 -8.90 1.12
CA PHE A 182 7.03 -9.70 0.61
C PHE A 182 7.32 -10.91 1.49
N GLY A 183 7.06 -10.84 2.80
CA GLY A 183 7.19 -11.98 3.70
C GLY A 183 6.21 -13.09 3.34
N MET A 184 4.94 -12.73 3.16
CA MET A 184 3.89 -13.66 2.75
C MET A 184 4.13 -14.22 1.35
N THR A 185 4.46 -13.38 0.37
CA THR A 185 4.71 -13.84 -1.01
C THR A 185 5.99 -14.63 -1.14
N SER A 186 7.04 -14.34 -0.37
CA SER A 186 8.25 -15.16 -0.32
C SER A 186 7.94 -16.58 0.17
N ILE A 187 7.17 -16.71 1.26
CA ILE A 187 6.75 -18.02 1.78
C ILE A 187 5.90 -18.76 0.74
N ALA A 188 4.92 -18.09 0.13
CA ALA A 188 4.09 -18.68 -0.92
C ALA A 188 4.92 -19.09 -2.16
N GLY A 189 5.90 -18.27 -2.55
CA GLY A 189 6.79 -18.53 -3.68
C GLY A 189 7.72 -19.71 -3.44
N ILE A 190 8.28 -19.86 -2.23
CA ILE A 190 9.05 -21.05 -1.84
C ILE A 190 8.16 -22.30 -1.93
N TYR A 191 6.94 -22.23 -1.40
CA TYR A 191 5.98 -23.33 -1.43
C TYR A 191 5.65 -23.74 -2.87
N VAL A 192 5.34 -22.78 -3.74
CA VAL A 192 5.05 -23.04 -5.16
C VAL A 192 6.26 -23.60 -5.88
N MET A 193 7.45 -23.02 -5.70
CA MET A 193 8.66 -23.42 -6.41
C MET A 193 9.13 -24.83 -6.02
N ARG A 194 8.88 -25.26 -4.77
CA ARG A 194 9.21 -26.61 -4.28
C ARG A 194 8.59 -27.70 -5.15
N ASP A 195 7.39 -27.48 -5.66
CA ASP A 195 6.65 -28.45 -6.46
C ASP A 195 6.97 -28.32 -7.97
N LEU A 196 7.82 -27.37 -8.35
CA LEU A 196 8.27 -27.17 -9.73
C LEU A 196 9.62 -27.87 -9.99
N PRO A 197 9.86 -28.34 -11.23
CA PRO A 197 11.15 -28.94 -11.60
C PRO A 197 12.33 -27.97 -11.47
N THR A 198 12.06 -26.66 -11.39
CA THR A 198 13.04 -25.60 -11.18
C THR A 198 13.64 -25.56 -9.79
N TRP A 199 13.19 -26.37 -8.81
CA TRP A 199 13.75 -26.38 -7.46
C TRP A 199 15.20 -26.92 -7.42
N TRP A 200 16.21 -26.19 -6.91
CA TRP A 200 16.30 -24.78 -6.54
C TRP A 200 17.16 -24.05 -7.59
N TYR A 201 16.53 -23.22 -8.42
CA TYR A 201 17.11 -22.55 -9.60
C TYR A 201 17.82 -23.51 -10.57
N LYS A 202 17.20 -24.68 -10.83
CA LYS A 202 17.56 -25.57 -11.95
C LYS A 202 17.04 -24.96 -13.25
N THR A 203 17.84 -24.10 -13.84
CA THR A 203 17.44 -23.18 -14.89
C THR A 203 17.15 -23.85 -16.23
N GLU A 204 17.67 -25.06 -16.45
CA GLU A 204 17.36 -25.87 -17.63
C GLU A 204 15.85 -26.13 -17.76
N ASN A 205 15.15 -26.22 -16.61
CA ASN A 205 13.72 -26.45 -16.54
C ASN A 205 12.88 -25.18 -16.81
N PHE A 206 13.51 -24.02 -17.04
CA PHE A 206 12.81 -22.86 -17.59
C PHE A 206 12.42 -23.08 -19.06
N TRP A 207 13.13 -23.97 -19.75
CA TRP A 207 13.01 -24.18 -21.19
C TRP A 207 12.48 -25.59 -21.51
N ILE A 208 12.93 -26.59 -20.74
CA ILE A 208 12.43 -27.96 -20.86
C ILE A 208 10.93 -27.98 -20.51
N GLY A 209 10.15 -28.63 -21.37
CA GLY A 209 8.69 -28.72 -21.20
C GLY A 209 7.94 -27.42 -21.54
N TYR A 210 8.60 -26.43 -22.15
CA TYR A 210 7.91 -25.28 -22.74
C TYR A 210 6.95 -25.74 -23.85
N PRO A 211 5.73 -25.17 -23.94
CA PRO A 211 5.16 -24.14 -23.08
C PRO A 211 4.60 -24.69 -21.76
N HIS A 212 4.76 -23.95 -20.66
CA HIS A 212 4.24 -24.31 -19.34
C HIS A 212 2.76 -23.91 -19.20
N GLU A 213 1.91 -24.43 -20.07
CA GLU A 213 0.49 -24.05 -20.15
C GLU A 213 -0.32 -24.53 -18.95
N GLU A 214 0.05 -25.67 -18.37
CA GLU A 214 -0.66 -26.25 -17.23
C GLU A 214 -0.08 -25.77 -15.89
N MET A 215 -0.89 -25.03 -15.14
CA MET A 215 -0.55 -24.54 -13.81
C MET A 215 -1.35 -25.27 -12.73
N THR A 216 -0.71 -25.58 -11.61
CA THR A 216 -1.43 -25.91 -10.38
C THR A 216 -2.24 -24.69 -9.92
N LEU A 217 -3.29 -24.90 -9.12
CA LEU A 217 -4.05 -23.80 -8.54
C LEU A 217 -3.15 -22.84 -7.74
N GLY A 218 -2.19 -23.38 -6.98
CA GLY A 218 -1.23 -22.60 -6.21
C GLY A 218 -0.35 -21.72 -7.09
N LEU A 219 0.20 -22.28 -8.18
CA LEU A 219 1.01 -21.52 -9.14
C LEU A 219 0.19 -20.40 -9.79
N LYS A 220 -1.04 -20.71 -10.26
CA LYS A 220 -1.89 -19.71 -10.91
C LYS A 220 -2.29 -18.58 -9.95
N LEU A 221 -2.69 -18.91 -8.72
CA LEU A 221 -3.03 -17.91 -7.71
C LEU A 221 -1.82 -17.04 -7.34
N TYR A 222 -0.67 -17.66 -7.10
CA TYR A 222 0.57 -16.94 -6.77
C TYR A 222 0.91 -15.92 -7.86
N TYR A 223 0.86 -16.35 -9.13
CA TYR A 223 1.19 -15.52 -10.27
C TYR A 223 0.20 -14.36 -10.47
N LEU A 224 -1.11 -14.64 -10.44
CA LEU A 224 -2.14 -13.61 -10.65
C LEU A 224 -2.23 -12.61 -9.50
N LEU A 225 -2.01 -13.06 -8.25
CA LEU A 225 -1.99 -12.17 -7.08
C LEU A 225 -0.75 -11.27 -7.07
N GLN A 226 0.41 -11.78 -7.46
CA GLN A 226 1.62 -10.98 -7.71
C GLN A 226 1.34 -9.94 -8.80
N ALA A 227 0.81 -10.35 -9.95
CA ALA A 227 0.49 -9.43 -11.04
C ALA A 227 -0.48 -8.31 -10.59
N ALA A 228 -1.53 -8.65 -9.84
CA ALA A 228 -2.46 -7.67 -9.29
C ALA A 228 -1.79 -6.68 -8.33
N TYR A 229 -0.89 -7.15 -7.46
CA TYR A 229 -0.14 -6.28 -6.57
C TYR A 229 0.79 -5.32 -7.33
N TRP A 230 1.57 -5.80 -8.30
CA TRP A 230 2.47 -4.94 -9.06
C TRP A 230 1.73 -3.93 -9.94
N CYS A 231 0.56 -4.29 -10.47
CA CYS A 231 -0.35 -3.33 -11.11
C CYS A 231 -0.84 -2.27 -10.10
N GLN A 232 -1.26 -2.70 -8.90
CA GLN A 232 -1.72 -1.81 -7.84
C GLN A 232 -0.62 -0.83 -7.40
N GLN A 233 0.60 -1.32 -7.19
CA GLN A 233 1.75 -0.50 -6.81
C GLN A 233 2.13 0.49 -7.94
N THR A 234 2.02 0.07 -9.21
CA THR A 234 2.23 0.96 -10.35
C THR A 234 1.20 2.08 -10.39
N ILE A 235 -0.07 1.80 -10.09
CA ILE A 235 -1.12 2.83 -10.01
C ILE A 235 -0.80 3.84 -8.90
N ILE A 236 -0.39 3.36 -7.72
CA ILE A 236 0.04 4.24 -6.61
C ILE A 236 1.19 5.14 -7.04
N LEU A 237 2.20 4.58 -7.70
CA LEU A 237 3.38 5.30 -8.17
C LEU A 237 3.01 6.35 -9.25
N ALA A 238 2.23 5.95 -10.24
CA ALA A 238 1.84 6.80 -11.38
C ALA A 238 0.97 7.99 -10.94
N LEU A 239 0.07 7.76 -9.98
CA LEU A 239 -0.76 8.81 -9.39
C LEU A 239 -0.02 9.65 -8.34
N LYS A 240 1.26 9.38 -8.08
CA LYS A 240 2.09 10.05 -7.07
C LYS A 240 1.38 10.15 -5.71
N ILE A 241 0.67 9.08 -5.35
CA ILE A 241 -0.05 9.00 -4.08
C ILE A 241 0.96 8.99 -2.91
N GLU A 242 2.10 8.34 -3.13
CA GLU A 242 3.28 8.44 -2.28
C GLU A 242 4.18 9.60 -2.75
N LYS A 243 4.78 10.32 -1.80
CA LYS A 243 5.72 11.41 -2.11
C LYS A 243 6.88 10.84 -2.94
N PRO A 244 7.22 11.43 -4.11
CA PRO A 244 8.33 10.97 -4.93
C PRO A 244 9.64 10.95 -4.13
N ARG A 245 10.37 9.84 -4.22
CA ARG A 245 11.69 9.66 -3.60
C ARG A 245 12.80 10.18 -4.52
N LYS A 246 14.02 10.34 -4.00
CA LYS A 246 15.19 10.77 -4.80
C LYS A 246 15.53 9.78 -5.94
N ASP A 247 15.15 8.50 -5.79
CA ASP A 247 15.30 7.42 -6.79
C ASP A 247 13.99 7.14 -7.58
N PHE A 248 13.12 8.15 -7.73
CA PHE A 248 11.82 7.99 -8.39
C PHE A 248 11.94 7.53 -9.85
N THR A 249 12.93 8.04 -10.60
CA THR A 249 13.11 7.69 -12.01
C THR A 249 13.49 6.22 -12.17
N GLU A 250 14.44 5.75 -11.36
CA GLU A 250 14.87 4.36 -11.33
C GLU A 250 13.74 3.43 -10.88
N LEU A 251 12.93 3.88 -9.91
CA LEU A 251 11.75 3.16 -9.45
C LEU A 251 10.68 3.05 -10.55
N VAL A 252 10.42 4.11 -11.32
CA VAL A 252 9.50 4.07 -12.47
C VAL A 252 10.01 3.13 -13.55
N LEU A 253 11.30 3.21 -13.90
CA LEU A 253 11.90 2.30 -14.88
C LEU A 253 11.80 0.85 -14.41
N HIS A 254 12.05 0.58 -13.14
CA HIS A 254 11.85 -0.73 -12.54
C HIS A 254 10.42 -1.23 -12.72
N HIS A 255 9.40 -0.41 -12.45
CA HIS A 255 7.99 -0.84 -12.59
C HIS A 255 7.62 -1.14 -14.05
N ILE A 256 8.14 -0.37 -15.01
CA ILE A 256 7.95 -0.66 -16.43
C ILE A 256 8.54 -2.03 -16.79
N VAL A 257 9.79 -2.30 -16.37
CA VAL A 257 10.47 -3.58 -16.61
C VAL A 257 9.75 -4.73 -15.90
N THR A 258 9.33 -4.54 -14.65
CA THR A 258 8.60 -5.54 -13.87
C THR A 258 7.27 -5.90 -14.53
N LEU A 259 6.44 -4.92 -14.90
CA LEU A 259 5.17 -5.20 -15.59
C LEU A 259 5.37 -5.87 -16.95
N TRP A 260 6.43 -5.51 -17.67
CA TRP A 260 6.81 -6.19 -18.91
C TRP A 260 7.13 -7.67 -18.65
N LEU A 261 8.01 -7.97 -17.68
CA LEU A 261 8.40 -9.34 -17.35
C LEU A 261 7.22 -10.18 -16.87
N VAL A 262 6.38 -9.64 -15.98
CA VAL A 262 5.20 -10.32 -15.44
C VAL A 262 4.17 -10.58 -16.54
N GLY A 263 3.86 -9.57 -17.36
CA GLY A 263 2.88 -9.69 -18.43
C GLY A 263 3.33 -10.69 -19.49
N TRP A 264 4.56 -10.56 -20.00
CA TRP A 264 5.07 -11.42 -21.07
C TRP A 264 5.35 -12.84 -20.62
N SER A 265 5.89 -13.06 -19.42
CA SER A 265 6.14 -14.44 -18.97
C SER A 265 4.86 -15.18 -18.60
N TYR A 266 3.77 -14.48 -18.24
CA TYR A 266 2.44 -15.10 -18.19
C TYR A 266 1.91 -15.39 -19.59
N PHE A 267 1.90 -14.39 -20.49
CA PHE A 267 1.31 -14.49 -21.82
C PHE A 267 1.97 -15.55 -22.71
N LEU A 268 3.28 -15.74 -22.57
CA LEU A 268 4.06 -16.73 -23.31
C LEU A 268 4.15 -18.09 -22.59
N SER A 269 3.40 -18.33 -21.51
CA SER A 269 3.49 -19.58 -20.74
C SER A 269 4.91 -19.89 -20.23
N LEU A 270 5.67 -18.84 -19.85
CA LEU A 270 7.00 -18.89 -19.24
C LEU A 270 6.90 -18.68 -17.71
N THR A 271 5.90 -19.29 -17.08
CA THR A 271 5.59 -19.01 -15.67
C THR A 271 6.70 -19.45 -14.72
N TYR A 272 7.52 -20.45 -15.09
CA TYR A 272 8.58 -21.00 -14.25
C TYR A 272 9.74 -20.02 -14.04
N ILE A 273 10.21 -19.37 -15.12
CA ILE A 273 11.20 -18.29 -15.01
C ILE A 273 10.61 -17.08 -14.27
N GLY A 274 9.33 -16.79 -14.47
CA GLY A 274 8.61 -15.74 -13.73
C GLY A 274 8.61 -15.97 -12.21
N VAL A 275 8.31 -17.19 -11.76
CA VAL A 275 8.38 -17.57 -10.33
C VAL A 275 9.79 -17.42 -9.77
N ALA A 276 10.81 -17.84 -10.53
CA ALA A 276 12.20 -17.69 -10.11
C ALA A 276 12.58 -16.21 -9.92
N ILE A 277 12.19 -15.33 -10.87
CA ILE A 277 12.44 -13.89 -10.75
C ILE A 277 11.68 -13.31 -9.55
N PHE A 278 10.38 -13.57 -9.40
CA PHE A 278 9.60 -13.10 -8.25
C PHE A 278 10.27 -13.47 -6.93
N LEU A 279 10.72 -14.72 -6.81
CA LEU A 279 11.31 -15.20 -5.57
C LEU A 279 12.65 -14.53 -5.25
N THR A 280 13.49 -14.27 -6.26
CA THR A 280 14.72 -13.48 -6.05
C THR A 280 14.42 -12.07 -5.57
N MET A 281 13.36 -11.46 -6.08
CA MET A 281 13.02 -10.08 -5.75
C MET A 281 12.41 -9.96 -4.36
N ASP A 282 11.41 -10.77 -4.07
CA ASP A 282 10.65 -10.68 -2.82
C ASP A 282 11.52 -11.00 -1.61
N ILE A 283 12.34 -12.07 -1.67
CA ILE A 283 13.14 -12.48 -0.52
C ILE A 283 14.11 -11.37 -0.11
N SER A 284 14.79 -10.70 -1.04
CA SER A 284 15.68 -9.59 -0.65
C SER A 284 14.93 -8.42 -0.03
N ASP A 285 13.70 -8.15 -0.49
CA ASP A 285 12.90 -7.01 -0.05
C ASP A 285 12.33 -7.23 1.35
N VAL A 286 12.11 -8.49 1.75
CA VAL A 286 11.84 -8.84 3.17
C VAL A 286 12.94 -8.32 4.07
N PHE A 287 14.21 -8.61 3.76
CA PHE A 287 15.34 -8.22 4.61
C PHE A 287 15.59 -6.71 4.55
N LEU A 288 15.37 -6.07 3.40
CA LEU A 288 15.43 -4.61 3.27
C LEU A 288 14.40 -3.93 4.18
N ALA A 289 13.13 -4.35 4.07
CA ALA A 289 12.03 -3.80 4.83
C ALA A 289 12.23 -4.04 6.34
N LEU A 290 12.69 -5.23 6.72
CA LEU A 290 13.03 -5.57 8.10
C LEU A 290 14.12 -4.67 8.66
N ALA A 291 15.24 -4.49 7.94
CA ALA A 291 16.34 -3.64 8.38
C ALA A 291 15.87 -2.19 8.61
N LYS A 292 15.03 -1.66 7.72
CA LYS A 292 14.44 -0.32 7.85
C LYS A 292 13.45 -0.21 9.01
N CYS A 293 12.55 -1.18 9.17
CA CYS A 293 11.62 -1.20 10.31
C CYS A 293 12.36 -1.18 11.65
N VAL A 294 13.44 -1.96 11.77
CA VAL A 294 14.29 -1.95 12.98
C VAL A 294 15.00 -0.60 13.12
N ASN A 295 15.49 -0.01 12.02
CA ASN A 295 16.16 1.29 12.04
C ASN A 295 15.27 2.42 12.60
N TYR A 296 13.98 2.45 12.22
CA TYR A 296 13.03 3.43 12.75
C TYR A 296 12.77 3.29 14.26
N VAL A 297 12.97 2.10 14.82
CA VAL A 297 12.85 1.85 16.27
C VAL A 297 14.16 2.14 16.98
N SER A 298 15.28 1.66 16.42
CA SER A 298 16.61 1.79 16.98
C SER A 298 17.68 1.60 15.89
N GLU A 299 18.41 2.68 15.59
CA GLU A 299 19.48 2.67 14.59
C GLU A 299 20.58 1.62 14.90
N PRO A 300 21.12 1.50 16.14
CA PRO A 300 22.16 0.52 16.42
C PRO A 300 21.69 -0.93 16.27
N ALA A 301 20.42 -1.21 16.59
CA ALA A 301 19.83 -2.54 16.47
C ALA A 301 19.66 -2.96 15.00
N SER A 302 19.61 -2.01 14.06
CA SER A 302 19.44 -2.29 12.63
C SER A 302 20.71 -2.84 11.96
N ASN A 303 21.90 -2.50 12.47
CA ASN A 303 23.19 -2.91 11.90
C ASN A 303 23.31 -4.41 11.55
N PRO A 304 23.00 -5.37 12.46
CA PRO A 304 23.04 -6.80 12.11
C PRO A 304 22.05 -7.18 11.01
N PHE A 305 20.83 -6.60 11.01
CA PHE A 305 19.83 -6.85 9.96
C PHE A 305 20.29 -6.28 8.62
N PHE A 306 20.92 -5.11 8.62
CA PHE A 306 21.50 -4.50 7.43
C PHE A 306 22.63 -5.37 6.85
N ALA A 307 23.51 -5.94 7.69
CA ALA A 307 24.56 -6.85 7.24
C ALA A 307 23.98 -8.14 6.60
N VAL A 308 22.96 -8.75 7.23
CA VAL A 308 22.25 -9.90 6.65
C VAL A 308 21.60 -9.52 5.32
N PHE A 309 20.94 -8.36 5.27
CA PHE A 309 20.34 -7.83 4.06
C PHE A 309 21.33 -7.71 2.91
N VAL A 310 22.55 -7.20 3.14
CA VAL A 310 23.60 -7.11 2.10
C VAL A 310 23.94 -8.49 1.54
N GLY A 311 24.07 -9.51 2.40
CA GLY A 311 24.33 -10.89 1.98
C GLY A 311 23.20 -11.48 1.16
N VAL A 312 21.95 -11.32 1.63
CA VAL A 312 20.74 -11.78 0.92
C VAL A 312 20.60 -11.08 -0.43
N TRP A 313 20.77 -9.76 -0.49
CA TRP A 313 20.74 -8.99 -1.73
C TRP A 313 21.80 -9.50 -2.72
N SER A 314 23.03 -9.72 -2.25
CA SER A 314 24.12 -10.22 -3.10
C SER A 314 23.79 -11.59 -3.73
N TYR A 315 23.21 -12.50 -2.94
CA TYR A 315 22.84 -13.82 -3.44
C TYR A 315 21.61 -13.78 -4.37
N PHE A 316 20.50 -13.20 -3.92
CA PHE A 316 19.25 -13.25 -4.66
C PHE A 316 19.21 -12.25 -5.82
N ARG A 317 19.58 -10.99 -5.60
CA ARG A 317 19.48 -9.94 -6.62
C ARG A 317 20.60 -9.98 -7.65
N HIS A 318 21.74 -10.61 -7.35
CA HIS A 318 22.88 -10.64 -8.26
C HIS A 318 23.30 -12.04 -8.67
N TYR A 319 23.71 -12.90 -7.74
CA TYR A 319 24.19 -14.24 -8.12
C TYR A 319 23.10 -15.03 -8.86
N LEU A 320 21.89 -15.14 -8.30
CA LEU A 320 20.79 -15.86 -8.95
C LEU A 320 20.26 -15.16 -10.20
N ASN A 321 20.22 -13.82 -10.21
CA ASN A 321 19.79 -13.08 -11.39
C ASN A 321 20.76 -13.25 -12.58
N LEU A 322 22.08 -13.22 -12.32
CA LEU A 322 23.11 -13.53 -13.32
C LEU A 322 23.03 -14.99 -13.78
N TRP A 323 22.69 -15.91 -12.88
CA TRP A 323 22.45 -17.31 -13.23
C TRP A 323 21.24 -17.49 -14.16
N ILE A 324 20.15 -16.75 -13.91
CA ILE A 324 18.98 -16.71 -14.81
C ILE A 324 19.37 -16.10 -16.17
N LEU A 325 20.12 -14.99 -16.20
CA LEU A 325 20.60 -14.39 -17.45
C LEU A 325 21.49 -15.34 -18.25
N TYR A 326 22.38 -16.06 -17.58
CA TYR A 326 23.19 -17.10 -18.19
C TYR A 326 22.31 -18.16 -18.84
N SER A 327 21.30 -18.67 -18.13
CA SER A 327 20.33 -19.62 -18.67
C SER A 327 19.60 -19.09 -19.92
N VAL A 328 19.09 -17.85 -19.90
CA VAL A 328 18.47 -17.25 -21.10
C VAL A 328 19.46 -17.19 -22.26
N TYR A 329 20.74 -16.99 -21.98
CA TYR A 329 21.77 -16.93 -23.02
C TYR A 329 22.22 -18.31 -23.53
N THR A 330 22.32 -19.33 -22.69
CA THR A 330 22.92 -20.62 -23.07
C THR A 330 21.92 -21.77 -23.21
N GLU A 331 20.77 -21.68 -22.54
CA GLU A 331 19.80 -22.78 -22.42
C GLU A 331 18.48 -22.51 -23.16
N PHE A 332 18.30 -21.33 -23.76
CA PHE A 332 17.11 -20.99 -24.55
C PHE A 332 16.79 -22.02 -25.65
N ASP A 333 17.82 -22.57 -26.29
CA ASP A 333 17.67 -23.55 -27.38
C ASP A 333 17.27 -24.96 -26.88
N LEU A 334 17.04 -25.14 -25.56
CA LEU A 334 16.40 -26.35 -25.02
C LEU A 334 14.89 -26.38 -25.25
N ILE A 335 14.29 -25.27 -25.71
CA ILE A 335 12.89 -25.23 -26.15
C ILE A 335 12.72 -26.21 -27.33
N PRO A 336 11.66 -27.03 -27.37
CA PRO A 336 11.43 -27.93 -28.50
C PRO A 336 11.28 -27.16 -29.82
N ASN A 337 12.01 -27.57 -30.87
CA ASN A 337 12.04 -26.93 -32.19
C ASN A 337 10.66 -26.75 -32.87
N VAL A 338 9.62 -27.44 -32.38
CA VAL A 338 8.22 -27.29 -32.84
C VAL A 338 7.69 -25.86 -32.56
N TYR A 339 8.29 -25.14 -31.62
CA TYR A 339 7.91 -23.78 -31.23
C TYR A 339 8.80 -22.69 -31.86
N ASP A 340 9.77 -23.06 -32.72
CA ASP A 340 10.76 -22.14 -33.32
C ASP A 340 10.21 -21.33 -34.53
N SER A 341 8.90 -21.35 -34.75
CA SER A 341 8.25 -20.50 -35.76
C SER A 341 7.43 -19.39 -35.11
N PHE A 342 7.30 -18.26 -35.81
CA PHE A 342 6.48 -17.13 -35.35
C PHE A 342 5.05 -17.26 -35.90
N GLU A 343 4.24 -18.06 -35.23
CA GLU A 343 2.82 -18.23 -35.51
C GLU A 343 2.00 -18.05 -34.21
N PRO A 344 1.82 -16.81 -33.73
CA PRO A 344 1.13 -16.48 -32.49
C PRO A 344 -0.23 -17.18 -32.29
N TRP A 345 -1.03 -17.22 -33.35
CA TRP A 345 -2.37 -17.82 -33.33
C TRP A 345 -2.35 -19.35 -33.19
N ALA A 346 -1.21 -19.98 -33.49
CA ALA A 346 -0.98 -21.41 -33.31
C ALA A 346 -0.18 -21.71 -32.01
N GLY A 347 0.08 -20.70 -31.18
CA GLY A 347 0.85 -20.84 -29.94
C GLY A 347 2.36 -20.99 -30.15
N ARG A 348 2.87 -20.76 -31.37
CA ARG A 348 4.31 -20.80 -31.67
C ARG A 348 4.89 -19.40 -31.64
N TRP A 349 5.82 -19.18 -30.74
CA TRP A 349 6.37 -17.86 -30.45
C TRP A 349 7.90 -17.80 -30.54
N MET A 350 8.60 -18.91 -30.29
CA MET A 350 9.99 -18.93 -29.80
C MET A 350 11.04 -18.89 -30.92
N VAL A 351 10.91 -17.91 -31.81
CA VAL A 351 11.95 -17.59 -32.80
C VAL A 351 13.20 -16.98 -32.14
N TRP A 352 14.34 -17.02 -32.85
CA TRP A 352 15.66 -16.60 -32.36
C TRP A 352 15.71 -15.23 -31.65
N TRP A 353 14.87 -14.26 -32.07
CA TRP A 353 14.88 -12.92 -31.46
C TRP A 353 14.10 -12.84 -30.14
N MET A 354 13.24 -13.82 -29.82
CA MET A 354 12.52 -13.91 -28.55
C MET A 354 13.48 -14.05 -27.37
N LYS A 355 14.62 -14.70 -27.57
CA LYS A 355 15.71 -14.75 -26.60
C LYS A 355 16.07 -13.36 -26.08
N TRP A 356 16.17 -12.37 -26.98
CA TRP A 356 16.48 -10.98 -26.61
C TRP A 356 15.30 -10.27 -25.95
N GLN A 357 14.07 -10.60 -26.34
CA GLN A 357 12.86 -10.08 -25.70
C GLN A 357 12.77 -10.50 -24.22
N ILE A 358 13.30 -11.67 -23.86
CA ILE A 358 13.41 -12.16 -22.48
C ILE A 358 14.68 -11.62 -21.80
N PHE A 359 15.84 -11.68 -22.48
CA PHE A 359 17.14 -11.32 -21.90
C PHE A 359 17.24 -9.83 -21.54
N VAL A 360 16.86 -8.94 -22.45
CA VAL A 360 17.03 -7.49 -22.28
C VAL A 360 16.32 -6.95 -21.03
N PRO A 361 15.02 -7.22 -20.77
CA PRO A 361 14.37 -6.71 -19.57
C PRO A 361 14.95 -7.30 -18.27
N ILE A 362 15.37 -8.57 -18.24
CA ILE A 362 16.06 -9.15 -17.07
C ILE A 362 17.42 -8.46 -16.87
N PHE A 363 18.13 -8.15 -17.96
CA PHE A 363 19.40 -7.43 -17.89
C PHE A 363 19.22 -5.99 -17.41
N LEU A 364 18.20 -5.27 -17.90
CA LEU A 364 17.84 -3.94 -17.40
C LEU A 364 17.51 -3.98 -15.90
N LEU A 365 16.78 -5.01 -15.46
CA LEU A 365 16.48 -5.23 -14.05
C LEU A 365 17.76 -5.45 -13.23
N GLN A 366 18.74 -6.19 -13.75
CA GLN A 366 20.06 -6.36 -13.14
C GLN A 366 20.83 -5.03 -13.03
N LEU A 367 20.78 -4.17 -14.06
CA LEU A 367 21.43 -2.86 -14.01
C LEU A 367 20.83 -1.95 -12.93
N ILE A 368 19.51 -1.94 -12.80
CA ILE A 368 18.83 -1.18 -11.74
C ILE A 368 19.20 -1.74 -10.36
N ASN A 369 19.24 -3.07 -10.21
CA ASN A 369 19.69 -3.70 -8.96
C ASN A 369 21.14 -3.32 -8.63
N LEU A 370 22.03 -3.22 -9.62
CA LEU A 370 23.43 -2.79 -9.41
C LEU A 370 23.51 -1.32 -8.97
N PHE A 371 22.67 -0.45 -9.50
CA PHE A 371 22.56 0.93 -9.04
C PHE A 371 22.23 1.00 -7.55
N TRP A 372 21.19 0.28 -7.10
CA TRP A 372 20.87 0.23 -5.67
C TRP A 372 21.95 -0.47 -4.84
N TYR A 373 22.60 -1.49 -5.39
CA TYR A 373 23.70 -2.18 -4.72
C TYR A 373 24.90 -1.27 -4.47
N PHE A 374 25.23 -0.39 -5.41
CA PHE A 374 26.22 0.66 -5.20
C PHE A 374 25.85 1.55 -4.01
N LEU A 375 24.58 1.96 -3.88
CA LEU A 375 24.11 2.74 -2.73
C LEU A 375 24.22 1.96 -1.41
N ILE A 376 23.86 0.67 -1.43
CA ILE A 376 23.95 -0.22 -0.26
C ILE A 376 25.39 -0.35 0.21
N TRP A 377 26.34 -0.63 -0.70
CA TRP A 377 27.76 -0.71 -0.37
C TRP A 377 28.32 0.62 0.11
N ARG A 378 27.88 1.74 -0.47
CA ARG A 378 28.27 3.07 0.00
C ARG A 378 27.86 3.29 1.46
N ILE A 379 26.64 2.88 1.84
CA ILE A 379 26.18 2.95 3.24
C ILE A 379 26.99 2.01 4.13
N LEU A 380 27.20 0.76 3.69
CA LEU A 380 27.99 -0.23 4.45
C LEU A 380 29.42 0.27 4.72
N PHE A 381 30.07 0.85 3.71
CA PHE A 381 31.40 1.44 3.85
C PHE A 381 31.42 2.56 4.90
N ARG A 382 30.41 3.44 4.90
CA ARG A 382 30.31 4.51 5.92
C ARG A 382 30.13 3.94 7.33
N ILE A 383 29.28 2.93 7.51
CA ILE A 383 29.04 2.29 8.81
C ILE A 383 30.33 1.64 9.35
N VAL A 384 31.04 0.88 8.50
CA VAL A 384 32.23 0.12 8.91
C VAL A 384 33.45 1.02 9.13
N PHE A 385 33.72 1.95 8.21
CA PHE A 385 34.98 2.70 8.20
C PHE A 385 34.88 4.09 8.84
N LEU A 386 33.73 4.77 8.73
CA LEU A 386 33.58 6.13 9.24
C LEU A 386 32.93 6.20 10.62
N LYS A 387 32.37 5.09 11.14
CA LYS A 387 31.58 5.04 12.39
C LYS A 387 30.46 6.09 12.46
N VAL A 388 30.09 6.68 11.31
CA VAL A 388 28.97 7.62 11.19
C VAL A 388 27.73 6.77 11.00
N THR A 389 26.90 6.69 12.03
CA THR A 389 25.61 5.98 11.99
C THR A 389 24.50 6.81 11.34
N LYS A 390 24.76 8.07 11.00
CA LYS A 390 23.78 8.94 10.32
C LYS A 390 23.61 8.55 8.85
N ASP A 391 22.45 7.98 8.54
CA ASP A 391 22.01 7.66 7.18
C ASP A 391 21.39 8.89 6.51
N GLU A 392 22.08 9.47 5.52
CA GLU A 392 21.55 10.57 4.68
C GLU A 392 20.30 10.15 3.87
N ARG A 393 19.99 8.85 3.77
CA ARG A 393 18.75 8.36 3.14
C ARG A 393 17.55 8.48 4.08
N SER A 394 17.75 8.42 5.40
CA SER A 394 16.68 8.53 6.39
C SER A 394 16.50 9.93 6.95
N ASP A 395 17.57 10.72 7.11
CA ASP A 395 17.49 12.07 7.73
C ASP A 395 16.67 13.07 6.85
N ASP A 396 16.70 12.96 5.52
CA ASP A 396 16.03 13.93 4.63
C ASP A 396 14.58 13.57 4.26
N GLU A 397 14.08 12.38 4.65
CA GLU A 397 12.64 12.06 4.50
C GLU A 397 11.79 12.69 5.61
N ASP A 398 12.44 13.23 6.66
CA ASP A 398 11.85 13.80 7.87
C ASP A 398 11.84 15.35 7.90
N GLU A 399 12.69 16.04 7.13
CA GLU A 399 12.81 17.51 7.20
C GLU A 399 11.66 18.29 6.55
N ASP A 400 10.87 17.65 5.67
CA ASP A 400 9.82 18.34 4.89
C ASP A 400 8.40 18.22 5.47
N ASP A 401 8.20 17.46 6.56
CA ASP A 401 6.85 17.19 7.12
C ASP A 401 6.31 18.33 8.02
N VAL A 402 7.00 19.47 8.10
CA VAL A 402 6.66 20.54 9.07
C VAL A 402 5.80 21.69 8.49
N ASP A 403 5.69 21.91 7.17
CA ASP A 403 5.22 23.23 6.69
C ASP A 403 4.28 23.28 5.44
N GLU A 404 3.30 22.39 5.29
CA GLU A 404 2.28 22.55 4.20
C GLU A 404 0.82 22.74 4.62
N ASP A 405 0.42 22.49 5.87
CA ASP A 405 -1.00 22.54 6.28
C ASP A 405 -1.37 23.69 7.25
N ALA A 406 -0.46 24.63 7.54
CA ALA A 406 -0.79 25.80 8.35
C ALA A 406 -1.39 26.92 7.45
N PRO A 407 -2.61 27.43 7.73
CA PRO A 407 -3.09 28.62 7.06
C PRO A 407 -2.16 29.78 7.42
N LYS A 408 -1.51 30.37 6.41
CA LYS A 408 -0.71 31.59 6.55
C LYS A 408 -1.55 32.64 7.27
N GLN A 409 -1.25 32.89 8.55
CA GLN A 409 -1.80 34.05 9.24
C GLN A 409 -1.23 35.28 8.54
N VAL A 410 -2.10 35.96 7.79
CA VAL A 410 -1.81 37.29 7.25
C VAL A 410 -1.62 38.20 8.46
N GLY A 411 -0.37 38.55 8.75
CA GLY A 411 -0.03 39.49 9.81
C GLY A 411 -0.76 40.82 9.57
N GLN A 412 -1.53 41.24 10.57
CA GLN A 412 -1.99 42.61 10.70
C GLN A 412 -0.75 43.51 10.81
N ALA A 413 -0.53 44.35 9.81
CA ALA A 413 0.39 45.47 9.91
C ALA A 413 -0.31 46.57 10.72
N ASP A 414 0.11 46.71 11.98
CA ASP A 414 -0.13 47.91 12.77
C ASP A 414 0.48 49.12 12.05
N LYS A 415 -0.38 50.08 11.68
CA LYS A 415 0.02 51.46 11.40
C LYS A 415 -0.50 52.33 12.53
N ALA A 416 0.38 52.66 13.48
CA ALA A 416 0.23 53.81 14.36
C ALA A 416 1.61 54.24 14.87
N GLN A 417 2.25 55.16 14.17
CA GLN A 417 2.80 56.45 14.64
C GLN A 417 3.76 57.04 13.61
#